data_AF-A0A0B6S3V9-F1
#
_entry.id   AF-A0A0B6S3V9-F1
#
_cell.length_a   1.000
_cell.length_b   1.000
_cell.length_c   1.000
_cell.angle_alpha   90.00
_cell.angle_beta   90.00
_cell.angle_gamma   90.00
#
_symmetry.space_group_name_H-M   'P 1'
#
loop_
_entity.id
_entity.type
_entity.pdbx_description
1 polymer ?
#
loop_
_entity_poly.entity_id
_entity_poly.type
_entity_poly.pdbx_seq_one_letter_code
_entity_poly.pdbx_strand_id
1 'polypeptide(L)'
;MAAGMTRRQQSGPAHFMNDIASAPGTPPLAPAASAPGAGDTFRVRFSVQPRPPGTPRRAGRGGLPGSGTLSVGAATGTLWLDGTTGGLLRGTPFHLALPRAQIFDASAAGKRLCFDLHTPDGICSVTLQAADAAAAGQIAGRLPMQVTSAFSSHELDAPARFAELAHAEPLAWVTWSLIAVNLLLFLAMVMNGVPALRPDVPAMIRWGANFGPDTLEGDWWRLLTAPFLHFGVFHLCVNLLVLARFGPLAERRYGSLRLLSLFLFAGVIAGMTSALQDPMQCSAGASGAIFGVFGALFAHRLRRGREPGAAVGRPRRLAFGFVAYCLYNGLMHPAIDNVAHLGGLIAGLLLGLALAPPADPAARDATAGANLATAAGVAALLAVTLAYPLTHPGAARAQELRFAREYMAMTGASAEIGGALVALQHAPLDTDAQRIAVSNQVMTDIVPRWNNLYAVLASLPLPDGSPYRALRETGLGMLDNARRMATTYALMLVRSPTGGGARDGRAPALPERRADAKTAAGIELAMRQGTRLARHGAPATAGLDAGTSPAASGPAVKS
;
A
#
# COMPACT_ATOMS: atom_id res chain seq x y z
N MET A 1 -28.52 28.35 -55.67
CA MET A 1 -29.61 29.07 -54.96
C MET A 1 -29.83 28.36 -53.64
N ALA A 2 -29.82 28.92 -52.44
CA ALA A 2 -29.45 30.21 -51.87
C ALA A 2 -29.42 29.90 -50.34
N ALA A 3 -28.27 30.08 -49.67
CA ALA A 3 -28.04 31.18 -48.72
C ALA A 3 -29.10 31.29 -47.61
N GLY A 4 -28.72 31.01 -46.35
CA GLY A 4 -29.60 31.28 -45.21
C GLY A 4 -29.24 30.71 -43.85
N MET A 5 -27.95 30.55 -43.49
CA MET A 5 -27.57 30.35 -42.08
C MET A 5 -26.68 31.51 -41.67
N THR A 6 -27.34 32.58 -41.23
CA THR A 6 -26.72 33.76 -40.65
C THR A 6 -26.05 33.39 -39.33
N ARG A 7 -24.72 33.42 -39.39
CA ARG A 7 -23.76 33.91 -38.39
C ARG A 7 -24.39 34.78 -37.27
N ARG A 8 -25.08 34.17 -36.30
CA ARG A 8 -25.41 34.80 -35.01
C ARG A 8 -25.04 33.85 -33.86
N GLN A 9 -24.04 34.32 -33.11
CA GLN A 9 -23.78 34.02 -31.69
C GLN A 9 -23.09 32.70 -31.33
N GLN A 10 -21.89 32.52 -31.88
CA GLN A 10 -20.73 32.23 -31.02
C GLN A 10 -20.35 33.52 -30.26
N SER A 11 -21.05 33.86 -29.18
CA SER A 11 -20.62 34.91 -28.26
C SER A 11 -19.77 34.27 -27.15
N GLY A 12 -18.48 34.58 -27.12
CA GLY A 12 -17.61 34.18 -26.01
C GLY A 12 -18.07 34.83 -24.69
N PRO A 13 -17.57 34.35 -23.54
CA PRO A 13 -17.96 34.85 -22.20
C PRO A 13 -17.76 36.36 -22.03
N ALA A 14 -16.86 36.98 -22.80
CA ALA A 14 -16.64 38.43 -22.81
C ALA A 14 -17.79 39.23 -23.47
N HIS A 15 -18.49 38.67 -24.47
CA HIS A 15 -19.61 39.34 -25.13
C HIS A 15 -20.88 39.34 -24.26
N PHE A 16 -21.13 38.21 -23.59
CA PHE A 16 -22.25 38.05 -22.66
C PHE A 16 -22.12 38.96 -21.42
N MET A 17 -20.88 39.22 -20.97
CA MET A 17 -20.60 40.17 -19.87
C MET A 17 -20.80 41.64 -20.27
N ASN A 18 -20.56 42.02 -21.52
CA ASN A 18 -20.85 43.36 -22.01
C ASN A 18 -22.36 43.62 -22.14
N ASP A 19 -23.16 42.60 -22.44
CA ASP A 19 -24.62 42.74 -22.53
C ASP A 19 -25.28 42.94 -21.16
N ILE A 20 -24.76 42.33 -20.09
CA ILE A 20 -25.19 42.58 -18.70
C ILE A 20 -24.94 44.04 -18.28
N ALA A 21 -23.92 44.69 -18.84
CA ALA A 21 -23.63 46.11 -18.60
C ALA A 21 -24.48 47.08 -19.46
N SER A 22 -25.21 46.59 -20.48
CA SER A 22 -25.75 47.43 -21.56
C SER A 22 -27.24 47.22 -21.89
N ALA A 23 -28.00 46.43 -21.12
CA ALA A 23 -29.39 46.10 -21.45
C ALA A 23 -30.33 47.35 -21.43
N PRO A 24 -31.19 47.55 -22.45
CA PRO A 24 -32.06 48.74 -22.55
C PRO A 24 -33.26 48.61 -21.61
N GLY A 25 -33.36 49.55 -20.67
CA GLY A 25 -34.34 49.57 -19.58
C GLY A 25 -33.79 50.20 -18.29
N THR A 26 -32.48 50.41 -18.23
CA THR A 26 -31.81 51.24 -17.24
C THR A 26 -32.15 52.72 -17.46
N PRO A 27 -32.58 53.49 -16.44
CA PRO A 27 -32.61 54.94 -16.53
C PRO A 27 -31.18 55.45 -16.86
N PRO A 28 -31.04 56.59 -17.55
CA PRO A 28 -29.77 57.04 -18.11
C PRO A 28 -28.68 57.05 -17.04
N LEU A 29 -27.47 56.64 -17.44
CA LEU A 29 -26.24 56.70 -16.63
C LEU A 29 -26.16 58.06 -15.93
N ALA A 30 -26.51 58.08 -14.65
CA ALA A 30 -26.20 59.20 -13.78
C ALA A 30 -24.67 59.31 -13.72
N PRO A 31 -24.10 60.52 -13.88
CA PRO A 31 -22.66 60.72 -13.87
C PRO A 31 -22.12 60.22 -12.53
N ALA A 32 -21.13 59.33 -12.57
CA ALA A 32 -20.31 58.85 -11.45
C ALA A 32 -20.88 59.20 -10.07
N ALA A 33 -22.03 58.61 -9.73
CA ALA A 33 -22.61 58.79 -8.42
C ALA A 33 -21.66 58.06 -7.46
N SER A 34 -20.99 58.87 -6.65
CA SER A 34 -20.23 58.52 -5.47
C SER A 34 -20.61 57.17 -4.88
N ALA A 35 -19.59 56.35 -4.61
CA ALA A 35 -19.70 55.11 -3.83
C ALA A 35 -20.73 55.30 -2.69
N PRO A 36 -21.83 54.53 -2.64
CA PRO A 36 -22.83 54.71 -1.61
C PRO A 36 -22.22 54.32 -0.26
N GLY A 37 -22.46 55.18 0.74
CA GLY A 37 -21.76 55.24 2.01
C GLY A 37 -21.72 53.97 2.86
N ALA A 38 -20.77 53.97 3.80
CA ALA A 38 -20.66 53.10 4.97
C ALA A 38 -21.17 51.65 4.78
N GLY A 39 -20.57 50.94 3.83
CA GLY A 39 -20.72 49.49 3.67
C GLY A 39 -19.39 48.78 3.91
N ASP A 40 -19.43 47.53 4.34
CA ASP A 40 -18.21 46.74 4.55
C ASP A 40 -17.57 46.38 3.21
N THR A 41 -16.29 46.67 3.05
CA THR A 41 -15.53 46.36 1.82
C THR A 41 -14.56 45.20 2.06
N PHE A 42 -14.62 44.18 1.22
CA PHE A 42 -13.78 42.98 1.33
C PHE A 42 -12.88 42.84 0.11
N ARG A 43 -11.58 42.67 0.32
CA ARG A 43 -10.64 42.33 -0.77
C ARG A 43 -10.82 40.86 -1.15
N VAL A 44 -11.10 40.61 -2.43
CA VAL A 44 -11.38 39.26 -2.95
C VAL A 44 -10.65 39.00 -4.27
N ARG A 45 -10.30 37.74 -4.51
CA ARG A 45 -10.10 37.23 -5.87
C ARG A 45 -11.40 36.65 -6.37
N PHE A 46 -11.74 36.85 -7.62
CA PHE A 46 -13.00 36.38 -8.17
C PHE A 46 -12.81 35.62 -9.49
N SER A 47 -13.79 34.78 -9.80
CA SER A 47 -13.94 34.16 -11.10
C SER A 47 -15.43 34.07 -11.43
N VAL A 48 -15.80 34.55 -12.61
CA VAL A 48 -17.19 34.54 -13.09
C VAL A 48 -17.28 33.64 -14.32
N GLN A 49 -18.23 32.72 -14.32
CA GLN A 49 -18.40 31.73 -15.38
C GLN A 49 -19.88 31.53 -15.75
N PRO A 50 -20.27 31.67 -17.03
CA PRO A 50 -21.61 31.32 -17.50
C PRO A 50 -21.90 29.82 -17.30
N ARG A 51 -23.13 29.48 -16.93
CA ARG A 51 -23.58 28.11 -16.66
C ARG A 51 -24.93 27.81 -17.32
N PRO A 52 -25.09 26.65 -17.97
CA PRO A 52 -26.41 26.15 -18.37
C PRO A 52 -27.29 25.83 -17.14
N PRO A 53 -28.60 26.06 -17.20
CA PRO A 53 -29.55 25.63 -16.17
C PRO A 53 -29.41 24.13 -15.85
N GLY A 54 -29.48 23.75 -14.58
CA GLY A 54 -29.47 22.34 -14.14
C GLY A 54 -28.12 21.61 -14.11
N THR A 55 -26.99 22.28 -14.43
CA THR A 55 -25.66 21.64 -14.38
C THR A 55 -24.94 21.86 -13.04
N PRO A 56 -24.28 20.84 -12.44
CA PRO A 56 -23.60 20.99 -11.14
C PRO A 56 -22.33 21.87 -11.24
N ARG A 57 -22.00 22.59 -10.15
CA ARG A 57 -20.80 23.45 -10.06
C ARG A 57 -19.52 22.64 -10.30
N ARG A 58 -18.84 22.86 -11.43
CA ARG A 58 -17.52 22.28 -11.71
C ARG A 58 -16.41 23.16 -11.13
N ALA A 59 -15.53 22.57 -10.33
CA ALA A 59 -14.30 23.23 -9.90
C ALA A 59 -13.31 23.32 -11.06
N GLY A 60 -13.26 24.48 -11.73
CA GLY A 60 -12.08 24.97 -12.45
C GLY A 60 -11.91 24.46 -13.89
N ARG A 61 -12.32 25.30 -14.83
CA ARG A 61 -11.60 25.75 -16.05
C ARG A 61 -12.64 26.44 -16.96
N GLY A 62 -12.53 27.76 -17.13
CA GLY A 62 -13.37 28.52 -18.06
C GLY A 62 -13.88 29.89 -17.59
N GLY A 63 -13.79 30.22 -16.30
CA GLY A 63 -14.22 31.53 -15.79
C GLY A 63 -13.18 32.64 -16.01
N LEU A 64 -13.63 33.89 -16.11
CA LEU A 64 -12.78 35.07 -16.20
C LEU A 64 -12.20 35.39 -14.80
N PRO A 65 -10.89 35.19 -14.57
CA PRO A 65 -10.29 35.45 -13.27
C PRO A 65 -9.97 36.94 -13.10
N GLY A 66 -10.16 37.44 -11.88
CA GLY A 66 -9.85 38.82 -11.52
C GLY A 66 -9.58 39.02 -10.04
N SER A 67 -9.18 40.24 -9.69
CA SER A 67 -8.96 40.66 -8.31
C SER A 67 -9.58 42.01 -8.06
N GLY A 68 -10.17 42.20 -6.89
CA GLY A 68 -10.95 43.40 -6.61
C GLY A 68 -11.44 43.51 -5.18
N THR A 69 -12.42 44.37 -5.01
CA THR A 69 -13.14 44.65 -3.77
C THR A 69 -14.62 44.33 -3.96
N LEU A 70 -15.16 43.56 -3.03
CA LEU A 70 -16.60 43.37 -2.88
C LEU A 70 -17.11 44.37 -1.85
N SER A 71 -18.00 45.26 -2.26
CA SER A 71 -18.65 46.23 -1.38
C SER A 71 -20.05 45.76 -1.01
N VAL A 72 -20.28 45.62 0.29
CA VAL A 72 -21.55 45.16 0.87
C VAL A 72 -22.23 46.33 1.58
N GLY A 73 -23.08 47.07 0.86
CA GLY A 73 -23.86 48.18 1.42
C GLY A 73 -24.97 47.69 2.35
N ALA A 74 -25.17 48.36 3.49
CA ALA A 74 -26.18 47.99 4.49
C ALA A 74 -27.63 48.32 4.06
N ALA A 75 -27.82 49.21 3.07
CA ALA A 75 -29.14 49.72 2.66
C ALA A 75 -29.49 49.48 1.19
N THR A 76 -28.59 48.93 0.37
CA THR A 76 -28.83 48.72 -1.07
C THR A 76 -29.11 47.26 -1.37
N GLY A 77 -30.16 47.00 -2.15
CA GLY A 77 -30.53 45.67 -2.65
C GLY A 77 -29.51 45.03 -3.62
N THR A 78 -28.31 45.61 -3.77
CA THR A 78 -27.28 45.25 -4.75
C THR A 78 -25.90 45.28 -4.08
N LEU A 79 -25.13 44.21 -4.28
CA LEU A 79 -23.70 44.15 -3.96
C LEU A 79 -22.87 44.59 -5.18
N TRP A 80 -21.69 45.14 -4.95
CA TRP A 80 -20.81 45.59 -6.03
C TRP A 80 -19.48 44.86 -5.99
N LEU A 81 -19.07 44.30 -7.13
CA LEU A 81 -17.76 43.68 -7.31
C LEU A 81 -16.96 44.52 -8.30
N ASP A 82 -16.01 45.28 -7.77
CA ASP A 82 -15.16 46.19 -8.52
C ASP A 82 -13.73 45.66 -8.53
N GLY A 83 -13.06 45.64 -9.68
CA GLY A 83 -11.70 45.14 -9.76
C GLY A 83 -11.12 45.16 -11.14
N THR A 84 -10.17 44.26 -11.39
CA THR A 84 -9.55 44.07 -12.68
C THR A 84 -9.60 42.61 -13.12
N THR A 85 -9.86 42.40 -14.41
CA THR A 85 -9.79 41.09 -15.05
C THR A 85 -8.63 41.05 -16.06
N GLY A 86 -7.97 39.91 -16.22
CA GLY A 86 -6.87 39.74 -17.19
C GLY A 86 -5.54 39.29 -16.56
N GLY A 87 -4.66 38.71 -17.39
CA GLY A 87 -3.34 38.22 -16.98
C GLY A 87 -2.33 39.34 -16.69
N LEU A 88 -1.13 38.96 -16.23
CA LEU A 88 -0.08 39.77 -15.58
C LEU A 88 0.35 41.10 -16.24
N LEU A 89 -0.11 41.46 -17.44
CA LEU A 89 0.45 42.58 -18.22
C LEU A 89 -0.54 43.71 -18.57
N ARG A 90 -1.86 43.48 -18.56
CA ARG A 90 -2.90 44.54 -18.73
C ARG A 90 -4.20 44.10 -18.06
N GLY A 91 -4.53 44.70 -16.91
CA GLY A 91 -5.83 44.50 -16.26
C GLY A 91 -6.88 45.42 -16.88
N THR A 92 -8.00 44.86 -17.35
CA THR A 92 -9.16 45.66 -17.74
C THR A 92 -10.02 45.96 -16.50
N PRO A 93 -10.51 47.20 -16.33
CA PRO A 93 -11.47 47.52 -15.28
C PRO A 93 -12.68 46.61 -15.39
N PHE A 94 -13.12 46.08 -14.26
CA PHE A 94 -14.25 45.16 -14.15
C PHE A 94 -15.18 45.65 -13.05
N HIS A 95 -16.43 45.91 -13.43
CA HIS A 95 -17.48 46.34 -12.51
C HIS A 95 -18.68 45.41 -12.73
N LEU A 96 -19.09 44.69 -11.69
CA LEU A 96 -20.24 43.79 -11.74
C LEU A 96 -21.20 44.13 -10.61
N ALA A 97 -22.40 44.56 -10.99
CA ALA A 97 -23.53 44.66 -10.08
C ALA A 97 -24.07 43.26 -9.78
N LEU A 98 -24.31 42.98 -8.50
CA LEU A 98 -24.82 41.71 -8.00
C LEU A 98 -26.12 41.97 -7.22
N PRO A 99 -27.27 42.08 -7.91
CA PRO A 99 -28.56 42.29 -7.24
C PRO A 99 -28.84 41.13 -6.28
N ARG A 100 -29.14 41.43 -5.02
CA ARG A 100 -29.39 40.40 -3.99
C ARG A 100 -30.56 39.50 -4.36
N ALA A 101 -31.58 40.03 -5.03
CA ALA A 101 -32.72 39.24 -5.51
C ALA A 101 -32.37 38.21 -6.59
N GLN A 102 -31.19 38.31 -7.20
CA GLN A 102 -30.72 37.43 -8.28
C GLN A 102 -29.64 36.46 -7.79
N ILE A 103 -29.23 36.51 -6.53
CA ILE A 103 -28.20 35.63 -5.98
C ILE A 103 -28.86 34.41 -5.33
N PHE A 104 -28.52 33.23 -5.84
CA PHE A 104 -28.99 31.94 -5.38
C PHE A 104 -27.83 31.03 -4.98
N ASP A 105 -28.14 30.01 -4.20
CA ASP A 105 -27.26 28.85 -3.98
C ASP A 105 -25.91 29.25 -3.36
N ALA A 106 -25.90 30.24 -2.47
CA ALA A 106 -24.68 30.71 -1.83
C ALA A 106 -24.09 29.64 -0.90
N SER A 107 -22.81 29.34 -1.07
CA SER A 107 -22.05 28.36 -0.28
C SER A 107 -20.69 28.92 0.10
N ALA A 108 -20.20 28.56 1.29
CA ALA A 108 -18.88 28.94 1.76
C ALA A 108 -18.11 27.72 2.29
N ALA A 109 -16.85 27.58 1.87
CA ALA A 109 -15.95 26.52 2.34
C ALA A 109 -14.54 27.07 2.54
N GLY A 110 -14.15 27.26 3.80
CA GLY A 110 -12.87 27.89 4.16
C GLY A 110 -12.80 29.33 3.67
N LYS A 111 -11.82 29.65 2.81
CA LYS A 111 -11.65 31.01 2.24
C LYS A 111 -12.48 31.28 0.99
N ARG A 112 -13.20 30.28 0.49
CA ARG A 112 -13.92 30.35 -0.78
C ARG A 112 -15.42 30.50 -0.56
N LEU A 113 -16.04 31.37 -1.34
CA LEU A 113 -17.49 31.45 -1.49
C LEU A 113 -17.87 31.21 -2.94
N CYS A 114 -18.99 30.54 -3.17
CA CYS A 114 -19.57 30.37 -4.49
C CYS A 114 -21.06 30.66 -4.42
N PHE A 115 -21.60 31.43 -5.36
CA PHE A 115 -23.03 31.66 -5.52
C PHE A 115 -23.38 31.75 -7.02
N ASP A 116 -24.64 31.54 -7.35
CA ASP A 116 -25.14 31.63 -8.72
C ASP A 116 -25.94 32.93 -8.87
N LEU A 117 -25.71 33.65 -9.96
CA LEU A 117 -26.44 34.85 -10.34
C LEU A 117 -27.44 34.49 -11.44
N HIS A 118 -28.72 34.70 -11.21
CA HIS A 118 -29.79 34.43 -12.15
C HIS A 118 -30.15 35.71 -12.89
N THR A 119 -29.76 35.81 -14.16
CA THR A 119 -30.10 36.93 -15.05
C THR A 119 -31.12 36.48 -16.10
N PRO A 120 -31.84 37.42 -16.76
CA PRO A 120 -32.75 37.08 -17.86
C PRO A 120 -32.07 36.28 -18.99
N ASP A 121 -30.77 36.49 -19.19
CA ASP A 121 -29.98 35.85 -20.23
C ASP A 121 -29.42 34.47 -19.83
N GLY A 122 -29.46 34.09 -18.54
CA GLY A 122 -28.98 32.81 -18.06
C GLY A 122 -28.46 32.81 -16.62
N ILE A 123 -27.70 31.76 -16.25
CA ILE A 123 -27.11 31.61 -14.92
C ILE A 123 -25.61 31.86 -15.00
N CYS A 124 -25.08 32.69 -14.11
CA CYS A 124 -23.65 32.96 -13.97
C CYS A 124 -23.16 32.50 -12.61
N SER A 125 -22.21 31.56 -12.55
CA SER A 125 -21.61 31.13 -11.29
C SER A 125 -20.45 32.07 -10.93
N VAL A 126 -20.51 32.65 -9.74
CA VAL A 126 -19.51 33.57 -9.20
C VAL A 126 -18.78 32.86 -8.06
N THR A 127 -17.46 32.70 -8.21
CA THR A 127 -16.59 32.23 -7.14
C THR A 127 -15.78 33.39 -6.59
N LEU A 128 -15.85 33.62 -5.29
CA LEU A 128 -15.02 34.56 -4.55
C LEU A 128 -14.03 33.81 -3.66
N GLN A 129 -12.84 34.37 -3.50
CA GLN A 129 -11.84 33.93 -2.54
C GLN A 129 -11.46 35.12 -1.67
N ALA A 130 -11.87 35.07 -0.41
CA ALA A 130 -11.56 36.06 0.62
C ALA A 130 -10.11 35.88 1.12
N ALA A 131 -9.62 36.88 1.86
CA ALA A 131 -8.30 36.84 2.49
C ALA A 131 -8.15 35.67 3.49
N ASP A 132 -9.19 35.42 4.28
CA ASP A 132 -9.25 34.36 5.29
C ASP A 132 -10.69 33.82 5.46
N ALA A 133 -10.83 32.83 6.35
CA ALA A 133 -12.11 32.17 6.61
C ALA A 133 -13.09 33.05 7.41
N ALA A 134 -12.59 34.00 8.22
CA ALA A 134 -13.43 34.92 8.99
C ALA A 134 -14.08 35.95 8.07
N ALA A 135 -13.31 36.56 7.17
CA ALA A 135 -13.79 37.41 6.10
C ALA A 135 -14.77 36.66 5.20
N ALA A 136 -14.49 35.39 4.88
CA ALA A 136 -15.43 34.58 4.11
C ALA A 136 -16.77 34.38 4.83
N GLY A 137 -16.75 34.09 6.14
CA GLY A 137 -17.96 33.96 6.96
C GLY A 137 -18.76 35.26 7.05
N GLN A 138 -18.08 36.40 7.18
CA GLN A 138 -18.70 37.72 7.18
C GLN A 138 -19.36 38.08 5.86
N ILE A 139 -18.77 37.71 4.72
CA ILE A 139 -19.40 37.89 3.40
C ILE A 139 -20.60 36.95 3.28
N ALA A 140 -20.45 35.67 3.65
CA ALA A 140 -21.51 34.66 3.53
C ALA A 140 -22.75 35.02 4.36
N GLY A 141 -22.58 35.48 5.60
CA GLY A 141 -23.68 35.92 6.46
C GLY A 141 -24.43 37.15 5.94
N ARG A 142 -23.85 37.86 4.96
CA ARG A 142 -24.50 39.00 4.29
C ARG A 142 -25.04 38.64 2.91
N LEU A 143 -24.85 37.42 2.40
CA LEU A 143 -25.47 36.99 1.14
C LEU A 143 -26.94 36.56 1.38
N PRO A 144 -27.81 36.68 0.36
CA PRO A 144 -29.19 36.24 0.47
C PRO A 144 -29.29 34.71 0.59
N MET A 145 -30.23 34.25 1.41
CA MET A 145 -30.47 32.82 1.72
C MET A 145 -31.36 32.11 0.69
N GLN A 146 -31.40 32.59 -0.55
CA GLN A 146 -32.24 32.00 -1.59
C GLN A 146 -31.59 30.72 -2.12
N VAL A 147 -32.34 29.63 -2.12
CA VAL A 147 -31.85 28.29 -2.48
C VAL A 147 -32.80 27.66 -3.48
N THR A 148 -32.26 27.11 -4.57
CA THR A 148 -33.03 26.32 -5.53
C THR A 148 -33.28 24.90 -5.00
N SER A 149 -34.39 24.29 -5.38
CA SER A 149 -34.72 22.91 -4.99
C SER A 149 -33.63 21.91 -5.41
N ALA A 150 -33.06 22.09 -6.60
CA ALA A 150 -31.94 21.31 -7.10
C ALA A 150 -30.69 21.44 -6.22
N PHE A 151 -30.35 22.65 -5.76
CA PHE A 151 -29.20 22.88 -4.87
C PHE A 151 -29.43 22.32 -3.46
N SER A 152 -30.64 22.49 -2.90
CA SER A 152 -30.99 21.92 -1.59
C SER A 152 -30.79 20.41 -1.53
N SER A 153 -31.19 19.70 -2.59
CA SER A 153 -31.06 18.23 -2.70
C SER A 153 -29.62 17.72 -2.85
N HIS A 154 -28.68 18.59 -3.25
CA HIS A 154 -27.30 18.21 -3.58
C HIS A 154 -26.24 18.74 -2.61
N GLU A 155 -26.37 19.96 -2.07
CA GLU A 155 -25.33 20.60 -1.25
C GLU A 155 -25.70 20.72 0.24
N LEU A 156 -26.96 21.03 0.58
CA LEU A 156 -27.41 21.13 1.98
C LEU A 156 -27.56 19.76 2.63
N ASP A 157 -27.99 18.77 1.85
CA ASP A 157 -28.10 17.37 2.29
C ASP A 157 -26.77 16.62 2.30
N ALA A 158 -25.70 17.08 1.64
CA ALA A 158 -24.47 16.29 1.57
C ALA A 158 -23.70 16.20 2.91
N PRO A 159 -23.48 17.31 3.65
CA PRO A 159 -22.91 17.24 5.00
C PRO A 159 -23.86 16.64 6.01
N ALA A 160 -25.18 16.93 5.89
CA ALA A 160 -26.20 16.39 6.78
C ALA A 160 -26.35 14.87 6.59
N ARG A 161 -26.44 14.35 5.35
CA ARG A 161 -26.39 12.91 5.08
C ARG A 161 -25.06 12.29 5.47
N PHE A 162 -23.93 12.97 5.33
CA PHE A 162 -22.65 12.44 5.83
C PHE A 162 -22.58 12.39 7.35
N ALA A 163 -23.16 13.38 8.05
CA ALA A 163 -23.23 13.45 9.50
C ALA A 163 -24.27 12.46 10.04
N GLU A 164 -25.42 12.33 9.39
CA GLU A 164 -26.49 11.39 9.70
C GLU A 164 -26.05 9.95 9.39
N LEU A 165 -25.32 9.70 8.30
CA LEU A 165 -24.59 8.45 8.09
C LEU A 165 -23.53 8.27 9.18
N ALA A 166 -22.71 9.26 9.51
CA ALA A 166 -21.69 9.11 10.56
C ALA A 166 -22.27 8.82 11.96
N HIS A 167 -23.46 9.33 12.27
CA HIS A 167 -24.17 9.17 13.54
C HIS A 167 -25.13 7.96 13.59
N ALA A 168 -25.54 7.41 12.45
CA ALA A 168 -26.45 6.25 12.39
C ALA A 168 -25.76 4.88 12.34
N GLU A 169 -24.42 4.79 12.37
CA GLU A 169 -23.76 3.52 12.00
C GLU A 169 -23.59 2.51 13.14
N PRO A 170 -23.92 1.23 12.91
CA PRO A 170 -23.45 0.16 13.77
C PRO A 170 -21.92 0.12 13.72
N LEU A 171 -21.28 -0.25 14.85
CA LEU A 171 -19.84 -0.48 14.93
C LEU A 171 -19.36 -1.28 13.71
N ALA A 172 -18.25 -0.86 13.09
CA ALA A 172 -17.58 -1.56 11.98
C ALA A 172 -16.98 -2.89 12.47
N TRP A 173 -17.88 -3.80 12.85
CA TRP A 173 -17.59 -4.94 13.70
C TRP A 173 -16.74 -5.97 12.95
N VAL A 174 -16.86 -6.09 11.62
CA VAL A 174 -15.97 -6.97 10.85
C VAL A 174 -14.55 -6.42 10.89
N THR A 175 -14.37 -5.13 10.69
CA THR A 175 -13.04 -4.51 10.78
C THR A 175 -12.40 -4.77 12.15
N TRP A 176 -13.15 -4.51 13.23
CA TRP A 176 -12.63 -4.72 14.58
C TRP A 176 -12.43 -6.19 14.92
N SER A 177 -13.26 -7.09 14.38
CA SER A 177 -13.09 -8.55 14.51
C SER A 177 -11.83 -9.03 13.79
N LEU A 178 -11.56 -8.54 12.57
CA LEU A 178 -10.32 -8.83 11.86
C LEU A 178 -9.10 -8.34 12.66
N ILE A 179 -9.16 -7.13 13.22
CA ILE A 179 -8.09 -6.62 14.09
C ILE A 179 -7.89 -7.52 15.32
N ALA A 180 -8.97 -7.90 15.99
CA ALA A 180 -8.93 -8.77 17.16
C ALA A 180 -8.33 -10.14 16.83
N VAL A 181 -8.76 -10.78 15.73
CA VAL A 181 -8.23 -12.08 15.29
C VAL A 181 -6.72 -12.00 15.02
N ASN A 182 -6.26 -10.95 14.35
CA ASN A 182 -4.83 -10.74 14.09
C ASN A 182 -4.02 -10.57 15.38
N LEU A 183 -4.55 -9.81 16.36
CA LEU A 183 -3.92 -9.66 17.68
C LEU A 183 -3.86 -10.98 18.45
N LEU A 184 -4.97 -11.72 18.48
CA LEU A 184 -5.07 -12.99 19.21
C LEU A 184 -4.16 -14.06 18.61
N LEU A 185 -4.11 -14.18 17.27
CA LEU A 185 -3.21 -15.12 16.61
C LEU A 185 -1.74 -14.75 16.82
N PHE A 186 -1.38 -13.47 16.72
CA PHE A 186 -0.02 -13.05 17.02
C PHE A 186 0.38 -13.31 18.48
N LEU A 187 -0.53 -13.06 19.43
CA LEU A 187 -0.31 -13.40 20.84
C LEU A 187 -0.11 -14.91 21.01
N ALA A 188 -0.94 -15.73 20.38
CA ALA A 188 -0.82 -17.19 20.42
C ALA A 188 0.54 -17.66 19.87
N MET A 189 1.02 -17.07 18.77
CA MET A 189 2.36 -17.37 18.23
C MET A 189 3.46 -17.08 19.26
N VAL A 190 3.41 -15.90 19.88
CA VAL A 190 4.42 -15.50 20.88
C VAL A 190 4.37 -16.40 22.12
N MET A 191 3.18 -16.74 22.60
CA MET A 191 3.00 -17.67 23.72
C MET A 191 3.52 -19.08 23.43
N ASN A 192 3.63 -19.47 22.16
CA ASN A 192 4.18 -20.75 21.71
C ASN A 192 5.66 -20.65 21.28
N GLY A 193 6.37 -19.60 21.72
CA GLY A 193 7.82 -19.48 21.54
C GLY A 193 8.27 -18.83 20.23
N VAL A 194 7.36 -18.30 19.42
CA VAL A 194 7.75 -17.52 18.23
C VAL A 194 8.28 -16.14 18.68
N PRO A 195 9.50 -15.72 18.27
CA PRO A 195 10.06 -14.43 18.70
C PRO A 195 9.21 -13.24 18.25
N ALA A 196 8.74 -12.40 19.19
CA ALA A 196 7.82 -11.30 18.90
C ALA A 196 8.38 -10.20 17.97
N LEU A 197 9.71 -10.04 17.91
CA LEU A 197 10.35 -9.01 17.09
C LEU A 197 10.77 -9.54 15.71
N ARG A 198 11.25 -10.78 15.66
CA ARG A 198 11.84 -11.40 14.47
C ARG A 198 11.49 -12.89 14.40
N PRO A 199 10.25 -13.23 14.02
CA PRO A 199 9.89 -14.61 13.71
C PRO A 199 10.77 -15.16 12.58
N ASP A 200 11.23 -16.39 12.75
CA ASP A 200 11.96 -17.17 11.76
C ASP A 200 11.00 -17.79 10.74
N VAL A 201 11.46 -17.94 9.50
CA VAL A 201 10.65 -18.52 8.41
C VAL A 201 10.10 -19.91 8.73
N PRO A 202 10.88 -20.86 9.28
CA PRO A 202 10.36 -22.18 9.64
C PRO A 202 9.19 -22.12 10.63
N ALA A 203 9.25 -21.28 11.68
CA ALA A 203 8.12 -21.10 12.58
C ALA A 203 6.88 -20.53 11.88
N MET A 204 7.08 -19.55 10.99
CA MET A 204 5.98 -18.96 10.23
C MET A 204 5.29 -20.00 9.32
N ILE A 205 6.06 -20.86 8.65
CA ILE A 205 5.53 -21.97 7.85
C ILE A 205 4.74 -22.93 8.74
N ARG A 206 5.23 -23.31 9.92
CA ARG A 206 4.48 -24.18 10.86
C ARG A 206 3.15 -23.57 11.30
N TRP A 207 3.09 -22.25 11.47
CA TRP A 207 1.87 -21.53 11.83
C TRP A 207 0.89 -21.31 10.67
N GLY A 208 1.25 -21.68 9.44
CA GLY A 208 0.38 -21.58 8.27
C GLY A 208 0.66 -20.39 7.36
N ALA A 209 1.90 -19.87 7.34
CA ALA A 209 2.31 -18.91 6.33
C ALA A 209 2.23 -19.54 4.94
N ASN A 210 2.02 -18.69 3.93
CA ASN A 210 1.98 -19.13 2.55
C ASN A 210 3.39 -19.47 2.11
N PHE A 211 3.56 -20.71 1.66
CA PHE A 211 4.83 -21.24 1.21
C PHE A 211 4.54 -22.16 0.04
N GLY A 212 5.02 -21.77 -1.16
CA GLY A 212 4.59 -22.36 -2.43
C GLY A 212 4.65 -23.89 -2.45
N PRO A 213 5.76 -24.53 -2.07
CA PRO A 213 5.81 -25.99 -2.02
C PRO A 213 4.65 -26.58 -1.20
N ASP A 214 4.45 -26.17 0.04
CA ASP A 214 3.40 -26.75 0.89
C ASP A 214 1.99 -26.39 0.40
N THR A 215 1.78 -25.12 0.05
CA THR A 215 0.50 -24.63 -0.44
C THR A 215 0.03 -25.37 -1.70
N LEU A 216 0.96 -25.75 -2.60
CA LEU A 216 0.64 -26.37 -3.88
C LEU A 216 0.52 -27.91 -3.83
N GLU A 217 0.96 -28.55 -2.75
CA GLU A 217 0.91 -30.02 -2.59
C GLU A 217 -0.13 -30.50 -1.57
N GLY A 218 -1.02 -29.63 -1.10
CA GLY A 218 -2.17 -30.04 -0.28
C GLY A 218 -2.60 -29.03 0.77
N ASP A 219 -1.70 -28.16 1.21
CA ASP A 219 -1.99 -27.18 2.26
C ASP A 219 -2.57 -25.87 1.70
N TRP A 220 -3.56 -25.96 0.82
CA TRP A 220 -4.21 -24.80 0.19
C TRP A 220 -4.81 -23.83 1.22
N TRP A 221 -5.15 -24.32 2.41
CA TRP A 221 -5.66 -23.54 3.53
C TRP A 221 -4.68 -22.44 3.98
N ARG A 222 -3.38 -22.57 3.66
CA ARG A 222 -2.35 -21.54 3.88
C ARG A 222 -2.67 -20.21 3.21
N LEU A 223 -3.38 -20.23 2.08
CA LEU A 223 -3.84 -19.01 1.39
C LEU A 223 -4.84 -18.21 2.24
N LEU A 224 -5.59 -18.88 3.12
CA LEU A 224 -6.56 -18.27 4.02
C LEU A 224 -5.94 -17.87 5.36
N THR A 225 -4.97 -18.62 5.87
CA THR A 225 -4.34 -18.35 7.17
C THR A 225 -3.22 -17.31 7.09
N ALA A 226 -2.44 -17.30 6.00
CA ALA A 226 -1.30 -16.39 5.85
C ALA A 226 -1.61 -14.90 6.05
N PRO A 227 -2.79 -14.36 5.61
CA PRO A 227 -3.16 -12.97 5.89
C PRO A 227 -3.24 -12.61 7.38
N PHE A 228 -3.32 -13.59 8.28
CA PHE A 228 -3.45 -13.36 9.72
C PHE A 228 -2.14 -13.49 10.50
N LEU A 229 -1.08 -13.98 9.86
CA LEU A 229 0.23 -14.18 10.50
C LEU A 229 1.15 -13.00 10.22
N HIS A 230 2.00 -12.61 11.16
CA HIS A 230 2.84 -11.41 11.02
C HIS A 230 4.29 -11.66 11.42
N PHE A 231 5.23 -11.22 10.57
CA PHE A 231 6.66 -11.18 10.84
C PHE A 231 7.04 -10.08 11.86
N GLY A 232 6.57 -10.26 13.10
CA GLY A 232 6.92 -9.43 14.24
C GLY A 232 5.97 -8.25 14.49
N VAL A 233 6.13 -7.65 15.68
CA VAL A 233 5.19 -6.66 16.23
C VAL A 233 5.06 -5.41 15.37
N PHE A 234 6.16 -4.92 14.77
CA PHE A 234 6.12 -3.73 13.91
C PHE A 234 5.25 -3.98 12.67
N HIS A 235 5.43 -5.13 12.02
CA HIS A 235 4.66 -5.51 10.85
C HIS A 235 3.16 -5.63 11.19
N LEU A 236 2.83 -6.25 12.34
CA LEU A 236 1.46 -6.30 12.85
C LEU A 236 0.88 -4.90 13.06
N CYS A 237 1.55 -4.06 13.85
CA CYS A 237 1.06 -2.72 14.19
C CYS A 237 0.75 -1.88 12.96
N VAL A 238 1.62 -1.88 11.95
CA VAL A 238 1.38 -1.13 10.70
C VAL A 238 0.11 -1.63 10.00
N ASN A 239 -0.07 -2.95 9.85
CA ASN A 239 -1.26 -3.51 9.23
C ASN A 239 -2.53 -3.17 10.02
N LEU A 240 -2.50 -3.29 11.35
CA LEU A 240 -3.65 -3.00 12.19
C LEU A 240 -4.02 -1.53 12.18
N LEU A 241 -3.04 -0.61 12.22
CA LEU A 241 -3.29 0.84 12.13
C LEU A 241 -3.94 1.21 10.80
N VAL A 242 -3.46 0.61 9.71
CA VAL A 242 -4.00 0.85 8.36
C VAL A 242 -5.41 0.26 8.24
N LEU A 243 -5.62 -0.97 8.72
CA LEU A 243 -6.92 -1.62 8.73
C LEU A 243 -7.92 -0.86 9.62
N ALA A 244 -7.52 -0.39 10.79
CA ALA A 244 -8.35 0.44 11.66
C ALA A 244 -8.73 1.78 11.01
N ARG A 245 -7.86 2.32 10.14
CA ARG A 245 -8.13 3.59 9.46
C ARG A 245 -9.02 3.43 8.23
N PHE A 246 -8.81 2.40 7.43
CA PHE A 246 -9.45 2.24 6.11
C PHE A 246 -10.50 1.14 6.05
N GLY A 247 -10.39 0.13 6.92
CA GLY A 247 -11.40 -0.92 7.10
C GLY A 247 -12.78 -0.36 7.39
N PRO A 248 -12.98 0.55 8.37
CA PRO A 248 -14.31 1.06 8.66
C PRO A 248 -14.87 1.86 7.47
N LEU A 249 -14.02 2.61 6.77
CA LEU A 249 -14.43 3.34 5.56
C LEU A 249 -14.89 2.40 4.44
N ALA A 250 -14.23 1.26 4.27
CA ALA A 250 -14.64 0.26 3.30
C ALA A 250 -15.89 -0.50 3.75
N GLU A 251 -16.00 -0.85 5.04
CA GLU A 251 -17.15 -1.51 5.64
C GLU A 251 -18.43 -0.70 5.46
N ARG A 252 -18.35 0.61 5.71
CA ARG A 252 -19.49 1.54 5.54
C ARG A 252 -19.92 1.68 4.08
N ARG A 253 -18.99 1.54 3.13
CA ARG A 253 -19.27 1.69 1.70
C ARG A 253 -19.81 0.44 1.04
N TYR A 254 -19.37 -0.73 1.48
CA TYR A 254 -19.73 -2.01 0.87
C TYR A 254 -20.66 -2.85 1.75
N GLY A 255 -20.69 -2.62 3.06
CA GLY A 255 -21.34 -3.46 4.07
C GLY A 255 -20.38 -4.52 4.64
N SER A 256 -20.66 -4.96 5.86
CA SER A 256 -19.82 -5.88 6.64
C SER A 256 -19.48 -7.19 5.92
N LEU A 257 -20.49 -7.90 5.39
CA LEU A 257 -20.26 -9.17 4.69
C LEU A 257 -19.43 -8.98 3.41
N ARG A 258 -19.68 -7.90 2.66
CA ARG A 258 -18.92 -7.61 1.43
C ARG A 258 -17.47 -7.25 1.74
N LEU A 259 -17.22 -6.51 2.83
CA LEU A 259 -15.86 -6.25 3.29
C LEU A 259 -15.14 -7.55 3.67
N LEU A 260 -15.79 -8.43 4.45
CA LEU A 260 -15.20 -9.70 4.87
C LEU A 260 -14.81 -10.56 3.65
N SER A 261 -15.75 -10.77 2.73
CA SER A 261 -15.49 -11.53 1.50
C SER A 261 -14.38 -10.91 0.66
N LEU A 262 -14.36 -9.58 0.54
CA LEU A 262 -13.34 -8.86 -0.21
C LEU A 262 -11.96 -9.00 0.43
N PHE A 263 -11.87 -8.86 1.76
CA PHE A 263 -10.61 -9.02 2.50
C PHE A 263 -10.06 -10.43 2.33
N LEU A 264 -10.87 -11.46 2.59
CA LEU A 264 -10.45 -12.85 2.47
C LEU A 264 -10.07 -13.21 1.04
N PHE A 265 -10.90 -12.85 0.06
CA PHE A 265 -10.62 -13.14 -1.34
C PHE A 265 -9.36 -12.43 -1.84
N ALA A 266 -9.18 -11.14 -1.54
CA ALA A 266 -7.97 -10.42 -1.90
C ALA A 266 -6.72 -11.03 -1.25
N GLY A 267 -6.83 -11.53 -0.01
CA GLY A 267 -5.78 -12.28 0.66
C GLY A 267 -5.40 -13.57 -0.09
N VAL A 268 -6.41 -14.36 -0.50
CA VAL A 268 -6.19 -15.58 -1.29
C VAL A 268 -5.50 -15.26 -2.61
N ILE A 269 -6.00 -14.27 -3.37
CA ILE A 269 -5.40 -13.89 -4.65
C ILE A 269 -3.97 -13.37 -4.46
N ALA A 270 -3.70 -12.59 -3.42
CA ALA A 270 -2.35 -12.14 -3.08
C ALA A 270 -1.41 -13.34 -2.79
N GLY A 271 -1.89 -14.36 -2.07
CA GLY A 271 -1.12 -15.58 -1.83
C GLY A 271 -0.88 -16.41 -3.10
N MET A 272 -1.88 -16.49 -3.98
CA MET A 272 -1.74 -17.19 -5.27
C MET A 272 -0.76 -16.48 -6.21
N THR A 273 -0.80 -15.15 -6.32
CA THR A 273 0.14 -14.40 -7.17
C THR A 273 1.57 -14.46 -6.61
N SER A 274 1.72 -14.46 -5.28
CA SER A 274 3.00 -14.72 -4.60
C SER A 274 3.58 -16.08 -4.99
N ALA A 275 2.80 -17.16 -4.80
CA ALA A 275 3.23 -18.53 -5.07
C ALA A 275 3.54 -18.78 -6.55
N LEU A 276 2.84 -18.10 -7.46
CA LEU A 276 3.14 -18.14 -8.89
C LEU A 276 4.51 -17.53 -9.21
N GLN A 277 4.81 -16.37 -8.64
CA GLN A 277 6.01 -15.61 -8.96
C GLN A 277 7.27 -16.22 -8.33
N ASP A 278 7.24 -16.46 -7.02
CA ASP A 278 8.33 -17.05 -6.25
C ASP A 278 7.78 -17.96 -5.14
N PRO A 279 7.65 -19.27 -5.40
CA PRO A 279 7.10 -20.22 -4.45
C PRO A 279 8.01 -20.40 -3.24
N MET A 280 9.29 -20.01 -3.31
CA MET A 280 10.19 -20.02 -2.17
C MET A 280 10.00 -18.82 -1.24
N GLN A 281 9.29 -17.79 -1.70
CA GLN A 281 8.94 -16.66 -0.85
C GLN A 281 7.92 -17.12 0.21
N CYS A 282 8.37 -17.22 1.45
CA CYS A 282 7.45 -17.32 2.58
C CYS A 282 6.71 -15.99 2.72
N SER A 283 5.40 -16.00 2.57
CA SER A 283 4.55 -14.80 2.57
C SER A 283 3.51 -14.88 3.68
N ALA A 284 3.40 -13.81 4.47
CA ALA A 284 2.46 -13.68 5.58
C ALA A 284 2.15 -12.20 5.84
N GLY A 285 0.94 -11.92 6.32
CA GLY A 285 0.51 -10.60 6.76
C GLY A 285 -0.73 -10.11 6.04
N ALA A 286 -1.50 -9.26 6.72
CA ALA A 286 -2.77 -8.74 6.19
C ALA A 286 -2.60 -7.79 5.00
N SER A 287 -1.36 -7.40 4.67
CA SER A 287 -1.06 -6.36 3.70
C SER A 287 -1.63 -6.63 2.30
N GLY A 288 -1.59 -7.87 1.80
CA GLY A 288 -2.22 -8.22 0.52
C GLY A 288 -3.74 -7.99 0.51
N ALA A 289 -4.42 -8.41 1.59
CA ALA A 289 -5.84 -8.18 1.77
C ALA A 289 -6.18 -6.69 1.94
N ILE A 290 -5.37 -5.94 2.68
CA ILE A 290 -5.48 -4.49 2.87
C ILE A 290 -5.28 -3.75 1.53
N PHE A 291 -4.36 -4.20 0.68
CA PHE A 291 -4.23 -3.70 -0.69
C PHE A 291 -5.51 -3.96 -1.50
N GLY A 292 -6.17 -5.09 -1.29
CA GLY A 292 -7.52 -5.33 -1.80
C GLY A 292 -8.54 -4.31 -1.31
N VAL A 293 -8.54 -4.00 -0.01
CA VAL A 293 -9.40 -2.93 0.54
C VAL A 293 -9.12 -1.58 -0.15
N PHE A 294 -7.86 -1.24 -0.42
CA PHE A 294 -7.54 -0.03 -1.19
C PHE A 294 -8.04 -0.09 -2.64
N GLY A 295 -7.89 -1.24 -3.30
CA GLY A 295 -8.42 -1.48 -4.64
C GLY A 295 -9.93 -1.28 -4.69
N ALA A 296 -10.65 -1.79 -3.68
CA ALA A 296 -12.08 -1.62 -3.55
C ALA A 296 -12.48 -0.17 -3.30
N LEU A 297 -11.77 0.54 -2.43
CA LEU A 297 -12.00 1.97 -2.19
C LEU A 297 -11.75 2.80 -3.45
N PHE A 298 -10.77 2.41 -4.27
CA PHE A 298 -10.51 3.02 -5.58
C PHE A 298 -11.64 2.72 -6.58
N ALA A 299 -12.10 1.47 -6.66
CA ALA A 299 -13.23 1.04 -7.47
C ALA A 299 -14.52 1.82 -7.15
N HIS A 300 -14.81 1.95 -5.86
CA HIS A 300 -15.98 2.70 -5.39
C HIS A 300 -15.96 4.15 -5.89
N ARG A 301 -14.77 4.77 -5.86
CA ARG A 301 -14.57 6.13 -6.38
C ARG A 301 -14.75 6.20 -7.89
N LEU A 302 -14.26 5.21 -8.65
CA LEU A 302 -14.46 5.19 -10.10
C LEU A 302 -15.94 5.15 -10.46
N ARG A 303 -16.75 4.38 -9.71
CA ARG A 303 -18.21 4.32 -9.89
C ARG A 303 -18.96 5.57 -9.41
N ARG A 304 -18.54 6.19 -8.30
CA ARG A 304 -19.25 7.34 -7.69
C ARG A 304 -18.75 8.72 -8.09
N GLY A 305 -17.65 8.81 -8.83
CA GLY A 305 -17.05 10.09 -9.19
C GLY A 305 -16.36 10.79 -8.00
N ARG A 306 -16.15 12.11 -8.10
CA ARG A 306 -15.50 12.90 -7.05
C ARG A 306 -16.54 13.35 -6.02
N GLU A 307 -16.50 12.79 -4.82
CA GLU A 307 -17.25 13.34 -3.68
C GLU A 307 -16.71 14.73 -3.29
N PRO A 308 -17.56 15.77 -3.21
CA PRO A 308 -17.16 17.09 -2.71
C PRO A 308 -16.82 17.02 -1.21
N GLY A 309 -15.72 17.66 -0.79
CA GLY A 309 -15.43 17.85 0.64
C GLY A 309 -14.00 17.49 1.08
N ALA A 310 -13.46 18.28 2.02
CA ALA A 310 -12.14 18.08 2.60
C ALA A 310 -12.04 16.77 3.43
N ALA A 311 -13.17 16.28 3.97
CA ALA A 311 -13.26 15.06 4.78
C ALA A 311 -12.84 13.79 4.03
N VAL A 312 -13.07 13.72 2.70
CA VAL A 312 -12.65 12.58 1.86
C VAL A 312 -11.21 12.76 1.33
N GLY A 313 -10.72 14.01 1.28
CA GLY A 313 -9.41 14.36 0.72
C GLY A 313 -8.21 13.89 1.56
N ARG A 314 -8.30 13.97 2.89
CA ARG A 314 -7.24 13.54 3.83
C ARG A 314 -7.03 12.03 3.88
N PRO A 315 -8.06 11.17 4.11
CA PRO A 315 -7.89 9.72 4.08
C PRO A 315 -7.37 9.23 2.71
N ARG A 316 -7.78 9.88 1.60
CA ARG A 316 -7.25 9.58 0.27
C ARG A 316 -5.73 9.76 0.16
N ARG A 317 -5.20 10.90 0.61
CA ARG A 317 -3.74 11.16 0.55
C ARG A 317 -2.96 10.14 1.38
N LEU A 318 -3.51 9.75 2.52
CA LEU A 318 -2.91 8.73 3.38
C LEU A 318 -2.95 7.34 2.72
N ALA A 319 -4.05 6.96 2.07
CA ALA A 319 -4.16 5.69 1.35
C ALA A 319 -3.14 5.59 0.21
N PHE A 320 -3.06 6.62 -0.64
CA PHE A 320 -2.08 6.69 -1.73
C PHE A 320 -0.64 6.71 -1.20
N GLY A 321 -0.38 7.48 -0.14
CA GLY A 321 0.93 7.53 0.50
C GLY A 321 1.35 6.18 1.07
N PHE A 322 0.42 5.45 1.69
CA PHE A 322 0.68 4.10 2.22
C PHE A 322 0.95 3.09 1.12
N VAL A 323 0.11 3.02 0.08
CA VAL A 323 0.32 2.13 -1.07
C VAL A 323 1.67 2.41 -1.73
N ALA A 324 1.99 3.68 -1.99
CA ALA A 324 3.27 4.07 -2.57
C ALA A 324 4.45 3.70 -1.66
N TYR A 325 4.34 3.95 -0.35
CA TYR A 325 5.36 3.60 0.63
C TYR A 325 5.60 2.09 0.68
N CYS A 326 4.55 1.26 0.74
CA CYS A 326 4.68 -0.19 0.78
C CYS A 326 5.31 -0.75 -0.50
N LEU A 327 4.84 -0.29 -1.67
CA LEU A 327 5.43 -0.72 -2.95
C LEU A 327 6.89 -0.28 -3.07
N TYR A 328 7.21 0.95 -2.66
CA TYR A 328 8.59 1.43 -2.61
C TYR A 328 9.45 0.58 -1.69
N ASN A 329 8.97 0.29 -0.47
CA ASN A 329 9.70 -0.56 0.46
C ASN A 329 9.92 -1.97 -0.09
N GLY A 330 8.94 -2.57 -0.79
CA GLY A 330 9.17 -3.88 -1.41
C GLY A 330 10.04 -3.87 -2.66
N LEU A 331 10.31 -2.71 -3.25
CA LEU A 331 11.39 -2.58 -4.23
C LEU A 331 12.77 -2.55 -3.54
N MET A 332 12.85 -1.98 -2.34
CA MET A 332 14.11 -1.84 -1.58
C MET A 332 14.43 -3.05 -0.69
N HIS A 333 13.41 -3.80 -0.26
CA HIS A 333 13.52 -4.91 0.68
C HIS A 333 12.92 -6.17 0.05
N PRO A 334 13.76 -7.11 -0.43
CA PRO A 334 13.31 -8.33 -1.10
C PRO A 334 12.34 -9.21 -0.29
N ALA A 335 12.40 -9.12 1.05
CA ALA A 335 11.50 -9.84 1.94
C ALA A 335 10.04 -9.34 1.91
N ILE A 336 9.75 -8.22 1.24
CA ILE A 336 8.41 -7.67 1.11
C ILE A 336 7.84 -8.08 -0.26
N ASP A 337 6.68 -8.74 -0.21
CA ASP A 337 6.06 -9.34 -1.37
C ASP A 337 5.18 -8.36 -2.16
N ASN A 338 5.82 -7.60 -3.05
CA ASN A 338 5.13 -6.64 -3.91
C ASN A 338 4.17 -7.31 -4.91
N VAL A 339 4.39 -8.58 -5.28
CA VAL A 339 3.51 -9.27 -6.23
C VAL A 339 2.23 -9.74 -5.54
N ALA A 340 2.31 -10.14 -4.27
CA ALA A 340 1.14 -10.30 -3.42
C ALA A 340 0.36 -8.99 -3.28
N HIS A 341 1.04 -7.87 -3.00
CA HIS A 341 0.39 -6.55 -2.88
C HIS A 341 -0.35 -6.15 -4.15
N LEU A 342 0.29 -6.32 -5.31
CA LEU A 342 -0.33 -6.00 -6.59
C LEU A 342 -1.52 -6.94 -6.90
N GLY A 343 -1.38 -8.25 -6.63
CA GLY A 343 -2.45 -9.23 -6.80
C GLY A 343 -3.67 -8.88 -5.95
N GLY A 344 -3.47 -8.56 -4.68
CA GLY A 344 -4.51 -8.09 -3.77
C GLY A 344 -5.19 -6.81 -4.26
N LEU A 345 -4.41 -5.81 -4.69
CA LEU A 345 -4.93 -4.54 -5.22
C LEU A 345 -5.82 -4.74 -6.44
N ILE A 346 -5.39 -5.58 -7.39
CA ILE A 346 -6.15 -5.90 -8.61
C ILE A 346 -7.42 -6.66 -8.24
N ALA A 347 -7.34 -7.68 -7.38
CA ALA A 347 -8.51 -8.44 -6.92
C ALA A 347 -9.55 -7.52 -6.27
N GLY A 348 -9.11 -6.65 -5.36
CA GLY A 348 -9.98 -5.67 -4.70
C GLY A 348 -10.58 -4.64 -5.65
N LEU A 349 -9.83 -4.19 -6.66
CA LEU A 349 -10.35 -3.29 -7.70
C LEU A 349 -11.44 -3.96 -8.52
N LEU A 350 -11.23 -5.19 -8.98
CA LEU A 350 -12.19 -5.93 -9.80
C LEU A 350 -13.46 -6.29 -9.01
N LEU A 351 -13.31 -6.87 -7.80
CA LEU A 351 -14.44 -7.17 -6.92
C LEU A 351 -15.15 -5.90 -6.47
N GLY A 352 -14.40 -4.85 -6.12
CA GLY A 352 -14.98 -3.57 -5.75
C GLY A 352 -15.80 -2.96 -6.89
N LEU A 353 -15.34 -3.07 -8.14
CA LEU A 353 -16.11 -2.61 -9.29
C LEU A 353 -17.38 -3.44 -9.48
N ALA A 354 -17.35 -4.74 -9.26
CA ALA A 354 -18.52 -5.60 -9.37
C ALA A 354 -19.52 -5.40 -8.21
N LEU A 355 -19.03 -5.14 -6.99
CA LEU A 355 -19.84 -5.02 -5.77
C LEU A 355 -20.30 -3.59 -5.45
N ALA A 356 -19.74 -2.56 -6.10
CA ALA A 356 -20.01 -1.17 -5.77
C ALA A 356 -21.50 -0.83 -5.97
N PRO A 357 -22.24 -0.50 -4.89
CA PRO A 357 -23.66 -0.25 -4.99
C PRO A 357 -23.95 1.06 -5.75
N PRO A 358 -24.98 1.10 -6.62
CA PRO A 358 -25.47 2.32 -7.27
C PRO A 358 -25.71 3.46 -6.29
N ALA A 359 -25.71 4.71 -6.77
CA ALA A 359 -25.97 5.86 -5.89
C ALA A 359 -27.44 5.90 -5.43
N ASP A 360 -28.37 5.61 -6.33
CA ASP A 360 -29.81 5.58 -6.11
C ASP A 360 -30.24 4.33 -5.29
N PRO A 361 -30.91 4.49 -4.12
CA PRO A 361 -31.43 3.38 -3.33
C PRO A 361 -32.31 2.39 -4.10
N ALA A 362 -33.20 2.85 -4.98
CA ALA A 362 -34.08 1.97 -5.74
C ALA A 362 -33.27 1.09 -6.71
N ALA A 363 -32.28 1.66 -7.38
CA ALA A 363 -31.33 0.91 -8.21
C ALA A 363 -30.43 -0.04 -7.40
N ARG A 364 -30.11 0.26 -6.13
CA ARG A 364 -29.31 -0.63 -5.27
C ARG A 364 -30.03 -1.95 -5.03
N ASP A 365 -31.30 -1.89 -4.63
CA ASP A 365 -32.07 -3.09 -4.31
C ASP A 365 -32.33 -3.91 -5.58
N ALA A 366 -32.65 -3.24 -6.69
CA ALA A 366 -32.88 -3.89 -7.98
C ALA A 366 -31.63 -4.57 -8.58
N THR A 367 -30.42 -4.04 -8.31
CA THR A 367 -29.17 -4.56 -8.90
C THR A 367 -28.33 -5.40 -7.93
N ALA A 368 -28.73 -5.52 -6.66
CA ALA A 368 -27.95 -6.22 -5.63
C ALA A 368 -27.61 -7.67 -6.03
N GLY A 369 -28.59 -8.42 -6.54
CA GLY A 369 -28.40 -9.79 -7.00
C GLY A 369 -27.47 -9.89 -8.22
N ALA A 370 -27.65 -9.01 -9.21
CA ALA A 370 -26.82 -8.98 -10.41
C ALA A 370 -25.35 -8.60 -10.10
N ASN A 371 -25.14 -7.65 -9.19
CA ASN A 371 -23.80 -7.26 -8.72
C ASN A 371 -23.11 -8.40 -7.98
N LEU A 372 -23.85 -9.15 -7.14
CA LEU A 372 -23.32 -10.31 -6.46
C LEU A 372 -22.95 -11.44 -7.43
N ALA A 373 -23.82 -11.73 -8.41
CA ALA A 373 -23.55 -12.72 -9.46
C ALA A 373 -22.33 -12.32 -10.30
N THR A 374 -22.22 -11.05 -10.67
CA THR A 374 -21.06 -10.51 -11.41
C THR A 374 -19.79 -10.65 -10.58
N ALA A 375 -19.83 -10.30 -9.29
CA ALA A 375 -18.69 -10.42 -8.40
C ALA A 375 -18.26 -11.88 -8.21
N ALA A 376 -19.22 -12.80 -8.07
CA ALA A 376 -18.96 -14.23 -7.99
C ALA A 376 -18.32 -14.76 -9.29
N GLY A 377 -18.83 -14.36 -10.46
CA GLY A 377 -18.25 -14.72 -11.76
C GLY A 377 -16.83 -14.20 -11.94
N VAL A 378 -16.57 -12.93 -11.59
CA VAL A 378 -15.22 -12.34 -11.61
C VAL A 378 -14.28 -13.06 -10.63
N ALA A 379 -14.75 -13.36 -9.43
CA ALA A 379 -13.95 -14.06 -8.42
C ALA A 379 -13.60 -15.49 -8.87
N ALA A 380 -14.57 -16.22 -9.42
CA ALA A 380 -14.36 -17.56 -9.95
C ALA A 380 -13.38 -17.54 -11.14
N LEU A 381 -13.56 -16.61 -12.09
CA LEU A 381 -12.65 -16.48 -13.23
C LEU A 381 -11.22 -16.20 -12.78
N LEU A 382 -11.02 -15.27 -11.84
CA LEU A 382 -9.70 -14.92 -11.34
C LEU A 382 -9.06 -16.09 -10.57
N ALA A 383 -9.83 -16.76 -9.72
CA ALA A 383 -9.37 -17.94 -8.98
C ALA A 383 -8.97 -19.08 -9.93
N VAL A 384 -9.80 -19.43 -10.92
CA VAL A 384 -9.51 -20.49 -11.89
C VAL A 384 -8.29 -20.15 -12.74
N THR A 385 -8.20 -18.92 -13.22
CA THR A 385 -7.07 -18.46 -14.05
C THR A 385 -5.74 -18.57 -13.32
N LEU A 386 -5.71 -18.26 -12.02
CA LEU A 386 -4.51 -18.36 -11.21
C LEU A 386 -4.26 -19.78 -10.69
N ALA A 387 -5.32 -20.55 -10.42
CA ALA A 387 -5.21 -21.93 -9.93
C ALA A 387 -4.68 -22.88 -11.01
N TYR A 388 -4.99 -22.65 -12.28
CA TYR A 388 -4.55 -23.52 -13.38
C TYR A 388 -3.01 -23.69 -13.45
N PRO A 389 -2.20 -22.61 -13.59
CA PRO A 389 -0.74 -22.74 -13.60
C PRO A 389 -0.14 -23.21 -12.27
N LEU A 390 -0.86 -23.04 -11.15
CA LEU A 390 -0.45 -23.50 -9.83
C LEU A 390 -0.65 -25.01 -9.63
N THR A 391 -1.73 -25.57 -10.18
CA THR A 391 -2.09 -26.99 -10.06
C THR A 391 -1.55 -27.85 -11.20
N HIS A 392 -1.17 -27.22 -12.31
CA HIS A 392 -0.57 -27.89 -13.47
C HIS A 392 0.83 -27.33 -13.76
N PRO A 393 1.78 -27.42 -12.80
CA PRO A 393 3.14 -26.95 -13.04
C PRO A 393 3.78 -27.81 -14.13
N GLY A 394 4.44 -27.17 -15.10
CA GLY A 394 5.28 -27.88 -16.07
C GLY A 394 6.39 -28.67 -15.37
N ALA A 395 6.94 -29.69 -16.03
CA ALA A 395 7.93 -30.60 -15.44
C ALA A 395 9.12 -29.87 -14.77
N ALA A 396 9.62 -28.81 -15.39
CA ALA A 396 10.68 -27.98 -14.83
C ALA A 396 10.25 -27.32 -13.51
N ARG A 397 9.07 -26.72 -13.47
CA ARG A 397 8.52 -26.06 -12.27
C ARG A 397 8.23 -27.06 -11.15
N ALA A 398 7.76 -28.26 -11.49
CA ALA A 398 7.57 -29.33 -10.52
C ALA A 398 8.90 -29.79 -9.89
N GLN A 399 9.99 -29.86 -10.66
CA GLN A 399 11.32 -30.15 -10.11
C GLN A 399 11.81 -29.03 -9.17
N GLU A 400 11.59 -27.77 -9.55
CA GLU A 400 11.90 -26.63 -8.70
C GLU A 400 11.14 -26.63 -7.37
N LEU A 401 9.84 -26.94 -7.39
CA LEU A 401 9.01 -27.03 -6.18
C LEU A 401 9.46 -28.18 -5.27
N ARG A 402 9.86 -29.33 -5.84
CA ARG A 402 10.44 -30.43 -5.07
C ARG A 402 11.79 -30.04 -4.47
N PHE A 403 12.69 -29.44 -5.25
CA PHE A 403 13.96 -28.93 -4.73
C PHE A 403 13.73 -27.97 -3.56
N ALA A 404 12.81 -27.03 -3.73
CA ALA A 404 12.42 -26.04 -2.76
C ALA A 404 11.93 -26.64 -1.42
N ARG A 405 11.05 -27.65 -1.49
CA ARG A 405 10.56 -28.40 -0.32
C ARG A 405 11.70 -29.07 0.43
N GLU A 406 12.47 -29.89 -0.29
CA GLU A 406 13.55 -30.69 0.29
C GLU A 406 14.62 -29.77 0.88
N TYR A 407 15.00 -28.73 0.16
CA TYR A 407 15.95 -27.74 0.66
C TYR A 407 15.50 -27.10 1.99
N MET A 408 14.23 -26.70 2.10
CA MET A 408 13.69 -26.17 3.36
C MET A 408 13.67 -27.22 4.48
N ALA A 409 13.23 -28.45 4.21
CA ALA A 409 13.26 -29.54 5.20
C ALA A 409 14.68 -29.78 5.74
N MET A 410 15.67 -29.70 4.85
CA MET A 410 17.09 -29.86 5.19
C MET A 410 17.64 -28.74 6.05
N THR A 411 17.12 -27.50 5.94
CA THR A 411 17.56 -26.41 6.83
C THR A 411 17.24 -26.72 8.29
N GLY A 412 16.05 -27.27 8.56
CA GLY A 412 15.66 -27.73 9.90
C GLY A 412 16.54 -28.87 10.40
N ALA A 413 16.75 -29.88 9.56
CA ALA A 413 17.62 -31.02 9.89
C ALA A 413 19.08 -30.57 10.16
N SER A 414 19.60 -29.63 9.37
CA SER A 414 20.96 -29.10 9.54
C SER A 414 21.11 -28.31 10.86
N ALA A 415 20.10 -27.52 11.22
CA ALA A 415 20.08 -26.81 12.50
C ALA A 415 20.05 -27.77 13.70
N GLU A 416 19.29 -28.87 13.60
CA GLU A 416 19.25 -29.92 14.62
C GLU A 416 20.62 -30.60 14.79
N ILE A 417 21.28 -30.99 13.69
CA ILE A 417 22.63 -31.58 13.72
C ILE A 417 23.63 -30.59 14.35
N GLY A 418 23.54 -29.31 13.99
CA GLY A 418 24.36 -28.25 14.59
C GLY A 418 24.16 -28.14 16.09
N GLY A 419 22.90 -28.19 16.56
CA GLY A 419 22.57 -28.20 17.99
C GLY A 419 23.14 -29.42 18.72
N ALA A 420 23.07 -30.61 18.11
CA ALA A 420 23.66 -31.83 18.67
C ALA A 420 25.19 -31.73 18.78
N LEU A 421 25.87 -31.17 17.76
CA LEU A 421 27.31 -30.92 17.85
C LEU A 421 27.65 -29.92 18.96
N VAL A 422 26.88 -28.84 19.09
CA VAL A 422 27.08 -27.86 20.17
C VAL A 422 26.90 -28.53 21.54
N ALA A 423 25.91 -29.41 21.72
CA ALA A 423 25.75 -30.15 22.97
C ALA A 423 27.00 -31.01 23.29
N LEU A 424 27.57 -31.69 22.30
CA LEU A 424 28.81 -32.46 22.45
C LEU A 424 30.03 -31.59 22.79
N GLN A 425 30.08 -30.37 22.25
CA GLN A 425 31.13 -29.41 22.59
C GLN A 425 31.12 -28.94 24.04
N HIS A 426 29.97 -29.07 24.72
CA HIS A 426 29.81 -28.72 26.13
C HIS A 426 29.89 -29.95 27.06
N ALA A 427 30.12 -31.15 26.52
CA ALA A 427 30.30 -32.35 27.33
C ALA A 427 31.60 -32.27 28.16
N PRO A 428 31.71 -33.02 29.28
CA PRO A 428 32.97 -33.12 30.03
C PRO A 428 34.09 -33.72 29.16
N LEU A 429 35.28 -33.11 29.16
CA LEU A 429 36.43 -33.49 28.32
C LEU A 429 37.73 -33.67 29.13
N ASP A 430 37.60 -33.87 30.44
CA ASP A 430 38.71 -33.88 31.40
C ASP A 430 39.64 -35.09 31.22
N THR A 431 39.09 -36.21 30.74
CA THR A 431 39.83 -37.46 30.55
C THR A 431 39.98 -37.81 29.07
N ASP A 432 41.05 -38.56 28.75
CA ASP A 432 41.30 -39.09 27.40
C ASP A 432 40.12 -39.96 26.92
N ALA A 433 39.55 -40.76 27.82
CA ALA A 433 38.38 -41.59 27.53
C ALA A 433 37.16 -40.75 27.12
N GLN A 434 36.90 -39.64 27.81
CA GLN A 434 35.81 -38.73 27.46
C GLN A 434 36.06 -38.04 26.11
N ARG A 435 37.29 -37.55 25.85
CA ARG A 435 37.64 -36.93 24.57
C ARG A 435 37.52 -37.89 23.39
N ILE A 436 37.97 -39.14 23.57
CA ILE A 436 37.83 -40.20 22.57
C ILE A 436 36.36 -40.56 22.36
N ALA A 437 35.56 -40.67 23.42
CA ALA A 437 34.13 -40.95 23.31
C ALA A 437 33.38 -39.87 22.52
N VAL A 438 33.62 -38.59 22.82
CA VAL A 438 33.03 -37.47 22.09
C VAL A 438 33.53 -37.43 20.64
N SER A 439 34.83 -37.64 20.40
CA SER A 439 35.39 -37.72 19.04
C SER A 439 34.73 -38.82 18.21
N ASN A 440 34.60 -40.02 18.79
CA ASN A 440 33.92 -41.15 18.15
C ASN A 440 32.47 -40.80 17.83
N GLN A 441 31.72 -40.24 18.78
CA GLN A 441 30.33 -39.85 18.55
C GLN A 441 30.18 -38.82 17.43
N VAL A 442 31.07 -37.81 17.36
CA VAL A 442 31.06 -36.85 16.25
C VAL A 442 31.33 -37.55 14.90
N MET A 443 32.26 -38.50 14.85
CA MET A 443 32.61 -39.21 13.63
C MET A 443 31.58 -40.25 13.19
N THR A 444 30.87 -40.89 14.12
CA THR A 444 29.91 -41.98 13.81
C THR A 444 28.46 -41.53 13.71
N ASP A 445 28.09 -40.39 14.30
CA ASP A 445 26.72 -39.86 14.28
C ASP A 445 26.65 -38.52 13.54
N ILE A 446 27.38 -37.50 14.01
CA ILE A 446 27.25 -36.12 13.50
C ILE A 446 27.71 -35.97 12.04
N VAL A 447 28.93 -36.39 11.72
CA VAL A 447 29.50 -36.26 10.37
C VAL A 447 28.67 -37.04 9.33
N PRO A 448 28.27 -38.31 9.56
CA PRO A 448 27.40 -39.04 8.65
C PRO A 448 26.05 -38.36 8.39
N ARG A 449 25.43 -37.73 9.39
CA ARG A 449 24.17 -36.98 9.21
C ARG A 449 24.33 -35.80 8.25
N TRP A 450 25.42 -35.03 8.35
CA TRP A 450 25.71 -33.98 7.37
C TRP A 450 26.10 -34.53 5.99
N ASN A 451 26.80 -35.66 5.92
CA ASN A 451 27.09 -36.32 4.65
C ASN A 451 25.81 -36.75 3.93
N ASN A 452 24.82 -37.26 4.67
CA ASN A 452 23.52 -37.62 4.11
C ASN A 452 22.80 -36.38 3.55
N LEU A 453 22.75 -35.27 4.31
CA LEU A 453 22.19 -34.02 3.79
C LEU A 453 22.94 -33.55 2.53
N TYR A 454 24.27 -33.60 2.51
CA TYR A 454 25.03 -33.23 1.32
C TYR A 454 24.65 -34.09 0.11
N ALA A 455 24.57 -35.41 0.28
CA ALA A 455 24.21 -36.35 -0.78
C ALA A 455 22.79 -36.10 -1.31
N VAL A 456 21.82 -35.88 -0.42
CA VAL A 456 20.45 -35.54 -0.79
C VAL A 456 20.44 -34.26 -1.63
N LEU A 457 21.03 -33.16 -1.15
CA LEU A 457 21.04 -31.88 -1.88
C LEU A 457 21.72 -31.99 -3.25
N ALA A 458 22.82 -32.75 -3.32
CA ALA A 458 23.55 -32.96 -4.57
C ALA A 458 22.74 -33.76 -5.59
N SER A 459 21.90 -34.68 -5.13
CA SER A 459 21.08 -35.55 -5.98
C SER A 459 19.79 -34.89 -6.49
N LEU A 460 19.34 -33.78 -5.89
CA LEU A 460 18.07 -33.16 -6.25
C LEU A 460 18.10 -32.62 -7.69
N PRO A 461 17.16 -33.05 -8.56
CA PRO A 461 17.10 -32.60 -9.94
C PRO A 461 16.68 -31.13 -9.99
N LEU A 462 17.38 -30.35 -10.81
CA LEU A 462 17.10 -28.94 -11.08
C LEU A 462 17.24 -28.68 -12.58
N PRO A 463 16.25 -28.06 -13.22
CA PRO A 463 16.30 -27.71 -14.63
C PRO A 463 17.49 -26.80 -14.97
N ASP A 464 17.94 -26.87 -16.22
CA ASP A 464 18.89 -25.88 -16.75
C ASP A 464 18.27 -24.48 -16.76
N GLY A 465 19.05 -23.50 -16.28
CA GLY A 465 18.57 -22.12 -16.11
C GLY A 465 17.68 -21.90 -14.88
N SER A 466 17.46 -22.90 -14.02
CA SER A 466 16.68 -22.71 -12.80
C SER A 466 17.31 -21.63 -11.89
N PRO A 467 16.52 -20.69 -11.34
CA PRO A 467 17.02 -19.65 -10.42
C PRO A 467 17.57 -20.23 -9.11
N TYR A 468 17.28 -21.50 -8.80
CA TYR A 468 17.70 -22.14 -7.55
C TYR A 468 19.07 -22.83 -7.64
N ARG A 469 19.77 -22.75 -8.78
CA ARG A 469 21.12 -23.34 -8.94
C ARG A 469 22.14 -22.74 -7.96
N ALA A 470 22.19 -21.41 -7.86
CA ALA A 470 23.08 -20.72 -6.92
C ALA A 470 22.76 -21.08 -5.45
N LEU A 471 21.48 -21.29 -5.15
CA LEU A 471 21.04 -21.73 -3.82
C LEU A 471 21.53 -23.15 -3.50
N ARG A 472 21.46 -24.08 -4.46
CA ARG A 472 22.01 -25.43 -4.31
C ARG A 472 23.52 -25.39 -4.07
N GLU A 473 24.27 -24.66 -4.88
CA GLU A 473 25.73 -24.56 -4.77
C GLU A 473 26.15 -23.97 -3.42
N THR A 474 25.48 -22.91 -2.98
CA THR A 474 25.71 -22.31 -1.65
C THR A 474 25.41 -23.31 -0.53
N GLY A 475 24.28 -24.03 -0.62
CA GLY A 475 23.91 -25.04 0.37
C GLY A 475 24.91 -26.20 0.44
N LEU A 476 25.39 -26.68 -0.71
CA LEU A 476 26.43 -27.72 -0.77
C LEU A 476 27.73 -27.25 -0.13
N GLY A 477 28.15 -26.01 -0.40
CA GLY A 477 29.34 -25.40 0.23
C GLY A 477 29.20 -25.27 1.75
N MET A 478 28.00 -24.90 2.23
CA MET A 478 27.73 -24.82 3.67
C MET A 478 27.79 -26.18 4.36
N LEU A 479 27.16 -27.20 3.78
CA LEU A 479 27.18 -28.57 4.30
C LEU A 479 28.61 -29.14 4.25
N ASP A 480 29.38 -28.83 3.19
CA ASP A 480 30.80 -29.19 3.09
C ASP A 480 31.64 -28.56 4.21
N ASN A 481 31.42 -27.29 4.49
CA ASN A 481 32.14 -26.61 5.56
C ASN A 481 31.77 -27.18 6.94
N ALA A 482 30.48 -27.43 7.20
CA ALA A 482 30.00 -27.99 8.46
C ALA A 482 30.62 -29.38 8.74
N ARG A 483 30.61 -30.29 7.76
CA ARG A 483 31.22 -31.62 7.91
C ARG A 483 32.73 -31.53 8.16
N ARG A 484 33.45 -30.62 7.49
CA ARG A 484 34.89 -30.42 7.68
C ARG A 484 35.19 -29.90 9.08
N MET A 485 34.47 -28.89 9.54
CA MET A 485 34.62 -28.34 10.89
C MET A 485 34.39 -29.41 11.97
N ALA A 486 33.32 -30.21 11.84
CA ALA A 486 33.02 -31.29 12.76
C ALA A 486 34.11 -32.37 12.78
N THR A 487 34.61 -32.75 11.59
CA THR A 487 35.72 -33.71 11.45
C THR A 487 37.00 -33.17 12.10
N THR A 488 37.34 -31.91 11.84
CA THR A 488 38.51 -31.26 12.44
C THR A 488 38.39 -31.20 13.96
N TYR A 489 37.22 -30.86 14.49
CA TYR A 489 36.95 -30.87 15.93
C TYR A 489 37.18 -32.27 16.53
N ALA A 490 36.63 -33.31 15.92
CA ALA A 490 36.82 -34.69 16.38
C ALA A 490 38.31 -35.10 16.38
N LEU A 491 39.07 -34.73 15.36
CA LEU A 491 40.51 -35.04 15.27
C LEU A 491 41.34 -34.27 16.30
N MET A 492 40.96 -33.03 16.63
CA MET A 492 41.64 -32.23 17.66
C MET A 492 41.50 -32.85 19.05
N LEU A 493 40.34 -33.44 19.37
CA LEU A 493 40.10 -34.12 20.65
C LEU A 493 41.06 -35.30 20.90
N VAL A 494 41.47 -35.98 19.82
CA VAL A 494 42.37 -37.15 19.88
C VAL A 494 43.84 -36.74 19.84
N ARG A 495 44.17 -35.53 19.35
CA ARG A 495 45.54 -35.05 19.16
C ARG A 495 46.15 -34.26 20.32
N SER A 496 45.43 -34.00 21.41
CA SER A 496 46.01 -33.32 22.59
C SER A 496 47.07 -34.21 23.26
N PRO A 497 48.37 -33.82 23.26
CA PRO A 497 49.43 -34.66 23.80
C PRO A 497 49.34 -34.72 25.32
N THR A 498 49.30 -35.94 25.83
CA THR A 498 49.75 -36.27 27.18
C THR A 498 51.22 -35.84 27.33
N GLY A 499 51.48 -34.75 28.06
CA GLY A 499 52.86 -34.37 28.37
C GLY A 499 53.07 -32.96 28.92
N GLY A 500 52.78 -32.77 30.21
CA GLY A 500 53.50 -31.79 31.03
C GLY A 500 52.81 -30.44 31.30
N GLY A 501 52.41 -30.24 32.56
CA GLY A 501 52.21 -28.93 33.15
C GLY A 501 50.75 -28.50 33.25
N ALA A 502 50.22 -28.54 34.47
CA ALA A 502 48.94 -27.96 34.85
C ALA A 502 48.73 -26.58 34.20
N ARG A 503 47.66 -26.46 33.38
CA ARG A 503 46.98 -25.20 33.08
C ARG A 503 45.59 -25.52 32.54
N ASP A 504 44.62 -25.23 33.41
CA ASP A 504 43.20 -24.95 33.19
C ASP A 504 42.43 -25.85 32.21
N GLY A 505 41.55 -26.68 32.78
CA GLY A 505 40.64 -27.61 32.08
C GLY A 505 39.59 -26.96 31.18
N ARG A 506 40.02 -26.14 30.22
CA ARG A 506 39.20 -25.70 29.09
C ARG A 506 39.75 -26.30 27.82
N ALA A 507 38.90 -27.04 27.11
CA ALA A 507 39.16 -27.45 25.74
C ALA A 507 39.59 -26.23 24.89
N PRO A 508 40.50 -26.40 23.92
CA PRO A 508 40.91 -25.30 23.05
C PRO A 508 39.67 -24.79 22.30
N ALA A 509 39.22 -23.59 22.66
CA ALA A 509 38.23 -22.87 21.88
C ALA A 509 38.84 -22.65 20.48
N LEU A 510 38.13 -23.10 19.44
CA LEU A 510 38.40 -22.65 18.08
C LEU A 510 38.49 -21.12 18.09
N PRO A 511 39.41 -20.50 17.31
CA PRO A 511 39.51 -19.05 17.30
C PRO A 511 38.12 -18.49 17.02
N GLU A 512 37.60 -17.68 17.95
CA GLU A 512 36.38 -16.90 17.81
C GLU A 512 36.58 -15.91 16.66
N ARG A 513 36.60 -16.38 15.41
CA ARG A 513 36.01 -15.60 14.35
C ARG A 513 34.54 -15.64 14.64
N ARG A 514 34.08 -14.66 15.44
CA ARG A 514 32.68 -14.26 15.62
C ARG A 514 31.77 -15.04 14.67
N ALA A 515 31.40 -16.25 15.06
CA ALA A 515 30.23 -16.90 14.52
C ALA A 515 29.09 -16.19 15.25
N ASP A 516 28.94 -14.90 14.96
CA ASP A 516 27.88 -14.10 15.48
C ASP A 516 26.61 -14.89 15.16
N ALA A 517 25.63 -14.89 16.06
CA ALA A 517 24.26 -15.24 15.67
C ALA A 517 23.78 -14.43 14.42
N LYS A 518 24.52 -13.36 14.04
CA LYS A 518 24.43 -12.65 12.76
C LYS A 518 24.86 -13.45 11.53
N THR A 519 25.64 -14.53 11.63
CA THR A 519 25.99 -15.38 10.48
C THR A 519 24.84 -16.31 10.17
N ALA A 520 24.16 -16.90 11.16
CA ALA A 520 22.91 -17.65 10.95
C ALA A 520 21.75 -16.74 10.51
N ALA A 521 21.61 -15.54 11.10
CA ALA A 521 20.66 -14.53 10.64
C ALA A 521 21.06 -13.92 9.28
N GLY A 522 22.35 -13.89 8.95
CA GLY A 522 22.91 -13.48 7.66
C GLY A 522 22.73 -14.54 6.59
N ILE A 523 22.69 -15.82 6.98
CA ILE A 523 22.31 -16.98 6.19
C ILE A 523 20.80 -16.94 5.90
N GLU A 524 19.97 -16.64 6.89
CA GLU A 524 18.53 -16.40 6.69
C GLU A 524 18.28 -15.15 5.81
N LEU A 525 19.09 -14.09 5.96
CA LEU A 525 19.04 -12.90 5.12
C LEU A 525 19.51 -13.20 3.67
N ALA A 526 20.52 -14.03 3.49
CA ALA A 526 20.96 -14.53 2.18
C ALA A 526 19.89 -15.42 1.52
N MET A 527 19.15 -16.22 2.31
CA MET A 527 17.96 -16.95 1.85
C MET A 527 16.82 -16.00 1.45
N ARG A 528 16.67 -14.84 2.13
CA ARG A 528 15.72 -13.77 1.75
C ARG A 528 16.15 -12.95 0.51
N GLN A 529 17.43 -12.99 0.13
CA GLN A 529 18.01 -12.14 -0.93
C GLN A 529 18.39 -12.89 -2.22
N GLY A 530 18.63 -14.21 -2.14
CA GLY A 530 19.25 -14.99 -3.21
C GLY A 530 18.43 -15.16 -4.50
N THR A 531 17.09 -15.16 -4.43
CA THR A 531 16.24 -15.48 -5.60
C THR A 531 16.05 -14.33 -6.60
N ARG A 532 16.36 -13.08 -6.23
CA ARG A 532 16.28 -11.92 -7.16
C ARG A 532 17.62 -11.39 -7.68
N LEU A 533 18.71 -11.51 -6.91
CA LEU A 533 20.03 -11.06 -7.38
C LEU A 533 20.54 -11.87 -8.59
N ALA A 534 20.18 -13.16 -8.68
CA ALA A 534 20.46 -14.00 -9.85
C ALA A 534 19.59 -13.67 -11.08
N ARG A 535 18.41 -13.05 -10.91
CA ARG A 535 17.51 -12.70 -12.03
C ARG A 535 17.83 -11.35 -12.70
N HIS A 536 18.61 -10.48 -12.05
CA HIS A 536 18.92 -9.13 -12.57
C HIS A 536 20.37 -8.95 -13.05
N GLY A 537 21.17 -10.01 -13.17
CA GLY A 537 22.47 -9.94 -13.86
C GLY A 537 23.50 -9.01 -13.23
N ALA A 538 23.45 -8.78 -11.91
CA ALA A 538 24.50 -8.05 -11.22
C ALA A 538 25.67 -8.99 -10.90
N PRO A 539 26.91 -8.70 -11.35
CA PRO A 539 28.06 -9.54 -11.05
C PRO A 539 28.35 -9.52 -9.54
N ALA A 540 28.45 -10.71 -8.94
CA ALA A 540 28.90 -10.90 -7.58
C ALA A 540 30.43 -10.73 -7.50
N THR A 541 30.91 -9.48 -7.58
CA THR A 541 32.29 -9.14 -7.22
C THR A 541 32.32 -7.80 -6.49
N ALA A 542 32.26 -7.84 -5.16
CA ALA A 542 32.78 -6.76 -4.32
C ALA A 542 33.04 -7.26 -2.90
N GLY A 543 34.33 -7.45 -2.59
CA GLY A 543 34.87 -7.12 -1.27
C GLY A 543 35.05 -8.26 -0.27
N LEU A 544 36.05 -9.11 -0.48
CA LEU A 544 36.87 -9.68 0.60
C LEU A 544 38.32 -9.79 0.10
N ASP A 545 39.03 -8.65 0.09
CA ASP A 545 40.49 -8.65 -0.07
C ASP A 545 41.12 -9.29 1.17
N ALA A 546 41.83 -10.39 0.92
CA ALA A 546 42.62 -11.09 1.92
C ALA A 546 43.86 -10.26 2.27
N GLY A 547 43.96 -9.88 3.54
CA GLY A 547 45.17 -9.29 4.11
C GLY A 547 46.37 -10.24 4.05
N THR A 548 47.38 -9.81 3.30
CA THR A 548 48.83 -9.87 3.57
C THR A 548 49.36 -10.92 4.54
N SER A 549 50.19 -11.83 4.03
CA SER A 549 51.25 -12.52 4.79
C SER A 549 52.63 -12.04 4.29
N PRO A 550 53.65 -11.87 5.16
CA PRO A 550 54.90 -11.16 4.85
C PRO A 550 56.09 -12.08 4.50
N ALA A 551 57.19 -11.43 4.10
CA ALA A 551 58.58 -11.91 3.91
C ALA A 551 58.91 -12.56 2.55
N ALA A 552 60.04 -12.32 1.88
CA ALA A 552 61.20 -11.43 2.09
C ALA A 552 62.02 -11.31 0.79
N SER A 553 62.63 -10.13 0.60
CA SER A 553 63.95 -9.81 -0.01
C SER A 553 64.47 -10.54 -1.27
N GLY A 554 64.80 -9.75 -2.30
CA GLY A 554 65.89 -10.04 -3.26
C GLY A 554 65.74 -9.31 -4.61
N PRO A 555 66.78 -8.67 -5.20
CA PRO A 555 66.61 -7.40 -5.90
C PRO A 555 66.54 -7.44 -7.45
N ALA A 556 66.04 -6.32 -7.95
CA ALA A 556 65.99 -5.79 -9.32
C ALA A 556 67.04 -6.24 -10.34
N VAL A 557 66.58 -6.51 -11.58
CA VAL A 557 67.26 -6.12 -12.83
C VAL A 557 66.20 -5.68 -13.86
N LYS A 558 66.51 -4.56 -14.54
CA LYS A 558 65.77 -3.92 -15.63
C LYS A 558 65.83 -4.71 -16.93
N SER A 559 64.72 -4.77 -17.67
CA SER A 559 64.63 -4.44 -19.11
C SER A 559 63.17 -4.46 -19.54
#